data_AF-A0A101TM58-F1
#
_entry.id   AF-A0A101TM58-F1
#
_cell.length_a   1.000
_cell.length_b   1.000
_cell.length_c   1.000
_cell.angle_alpha   90.00
_cell.angle_beta   90.00
_cell.angle_gamma   90.00
#
_symmetry.space_group_name_H-M   'P 1'
#
loop_
_entity.id
_entity.type
_entity.pdbx_description
1 polymer ?
#
loop_
_entity_poly.entity_id
_entity_poly.type
_entity_poly.pdbx_seq_one_letter_code
_entity_poly.pdbx_strand_id
1 'polypeptide(L)'
;MNHAQLTALGRALRLVGEHGESLTPDTPDAKLHEVKADLRRALDLLDESVTGAAPTTRCPEHPNGPVDENAHDLCLLCETRRRAARRAEYNGGPVPPPTTETAPSRYGVRGDRPQPQQRWLPELWNGQEWQLCGTPRRDRREAELYLAAARRGPRPAMAYRLVHEFTDYEVLRVWGTPVKVDIEPLGNL
;
A
#
# COMPACT_ATOMS: atom_id res chain seq x y z
N MET A 1 -1.61 15.64 -18.30
CA MET A 1 -2.53 14.49 -18.38
C MET A 1 -1.81 13.25 -18.91
N ASN A 2 -1.82 12.14 -18.19
CA ASN A 2 -1.33 10.85 -18.69
C ASN A 2 -2.44 10.09 -19.46
N HIS A 3 -2.08 9.03 -20.19
CA HIS A 3 -3.02 8.26 -21.01
C HIS A 3 -4.14 7.60 -20.18
N ALA A 4 -3.85 7.21 -18.94
CA ALA A 4 -4.82 6.63 -18.03
C ALA A 4 -5.88 7.66 -17.60
N GLN A 5 -5.47 8.88 -17.27
CA GLN A 5 -6.34 10.01 -16.93
C GLN A 5 -7.23 10.41 -18.12
N LEU A 6 -6.68 10.47 -19.34
CA LEU A 6 -7.46 10.71 -20.56
C LEU A 6 -8.51 9.63 -20.78
N THR A 7 -8.14 8.36 -20.58
CA THR A 7 -9.08 7.24 -20.70
C THR A 7 -10.17 7.28 -19.62
N ALA A 8 -9.81 7.62 -18.38
CA ALA A 8 -10.75 7.75 -17.27
C ALA A 8 -11.76 8.88 -17.49
N LEU A 9 -11.27 10.06 -17.90
CA LEU A 9 -12.13 11.20 -18.24
C LEU A 9 -13.06 10.87 -19.41
N GLY A 10 -12.55 10.26 -20.47
CA GLY A 10 -13.36 9.86 -21.62
C GLY A 10 -14.50 8.90 -21.25
N ARG A 11 -14.27 7.96 -20.30
CA ARG A 11 -15.32 7.08 -19.78
C ARG A 11 -16.33 7.84 -18.93
N ALA A 12 -15.89 8.73 -18.04
CA ALA A 12 -16.76 9.53 -17.21
C ALA A 12 -17.70 10.42 -18.04
N LEU A 13 -17.16 11.08 -19.07
CA LEU A 13 -17.95 11.92 -19.98
C LEU A 13 -18.97 11.11 -20.80
N ARG A 14 -18.62 9.90 -21.24
CA ARG A 14 -19.57 9.02 -21.93
C ARG A 14 -20.73 8.61 -21.03
N LEU A 15 -20.44 8.21 -19.80
CA LEU A 15 -21.45 7.82 -18.82
C LEU A 15 -22.39 8.98 -18.47
N VAL A 16 -21.85 10.20 -18.34
CA VAL A 16 -22.67 11.42 -18.18
C VAL A 16 -23.57 11.66 -19.41
N GLY A 17 -23.06 11.45 -20.62
CA GLY A 17 -23.84 11.54 -21.86
C GLY A 17 -25.01 10.55 -21.89
N GLU A 18 -24.75 9.28 -21.56
CA GLU A 18 -25.77 8.22 -21.46
C GLU A 18 -26.83 8.58 -20.41
N HIS A 19 -26.42 9.14 -19.28
CA HIS A 19 -27.36 9.65 -18.29
C HIS A 19 -28.24 10.76 -18.85
N GLY A 20 -27.67 11.74 -19.54
CA GLY A 20 -28.41 12.82 -20.18
C GLY A 20 -29.45 12.34 -21.20
N GLU A 21 -29.11 11.33 -22.00
CA GLU A 21 -30.05 10.72 -22.97
C GLU A 21 -31.20 9.97 -22.28
N SER A 22 -30.96 9.41 -21.09
CA SER A 22 -31.95 8.63 -20.32
C SER A 22 -32.91 9.49 -19.47
N LEU A 23 -32.68 10.80 -19.37
CA LEU A 23 -33.49 11.68 -18.54
C LEU A 23 -34.89 11.89 -19.13
N THR A 24 -35.91 11.58 -18.34
CA THR A 24 -37.32 11.86 -18.62
C THR A 24 -37.96 12.65 -17.47
N PRO A 25 -39.14 13.26 -17.66
CA PRO A 25 -39.86 13.96 -16.59
C PRO A 25 -40.17 13.09 -15.36
N ASP A 26 -40.27 11.76 -15.54
CA ASP A 26 -40.59 10.79 -14.48
C ASP A 26 -39.33 10.17 -13.85
N THR A 27 -38.15 10.75 -14.10
CA THR A 27 -36.89 10.24 -13.55
C THR A 27 -36.90 10.32 -12.02
N PRO A 28 -36.68 9.22 -11.30
CA PRO A 28 -36.69 9.25 -9.84
C PRO A 28 -35.53 10.06 -9.27
N ASP A 29 -35.76 10.77 -8.16
CA ASP A 29 -34.76 11.63 -7.49
C ASP A 29 -33.46 10.90 -7.17
N ALA A 30 -33.54 9.61 -6.82
CA ALA A 30 -32.36 8.78 -6.58
C ALA A 30 -31.42 8.74 -7.80
N LYS A 31 -32.00 8.64 -9.01
CA LYS A 31 -31.24 8.68 -10.26
C LYS A 31 -30.64 10.06 -10.51
N LEU A 32 -31.37 11.13 -10.23
CA LEU A 32 -30.83 12.49 -10.33
C LEU A 32 -29.64 12.73 -9.38
N HIS A 33 -29.66 12.13 -8.19
CA HIS A 33 -28.53 12.16 -7.27
C HIS A 33 -27.32 11.37 -7.77
N GLU A 34 -27.52 10.23 -8.44
CA GLU A 34 -26.45 9.49 -9.11
C GLU A 34 -25.81 10.33 -10.22
N VAL A 35 -26.62 10.90 -11.12
CA VAL A 35 -26.14 11.75 -12.22
C VAL A 35 -25.35 12.95 -11.70
N LYS A 36 -25.84 13.59 -10.62
CA LYS A 36 -25.11 14.68 -9.94
C LYS A 36 -23.75 14.23 -9.41
N ALA A 37 -23.65 13.02 -8.86
CA ALA A 37 -22.39 12.49 -8.35
C ALA A 37 -21.40 12.19 -9.49
N ASP A 38 -21.89 11.64 -10.60
CA ASP A 38 -21.08 11.37 -11.80
C ASP A 38 -20.58 12.64 -12.48
N LEU A 39 -21.42 13.67 -12.58
CA LEU A 39 -21.03 15.00 -13.06
C LEU A 39 -19.90 15.59 -12.22
N ARG A 40 -20.00 15.51 -10.89
CA ARG A 40 -18.94 15.97 -9.99
C ARG A 40 -17.64 15.21 -10.19
N ARG A 41 -17.70 13.87 -10.27
CA ARG A 41 -16.51 13.05 -10.56
C ARG A 41 -15.85 13.43 -11.88
N ALA A 42 -16.63 13.67 -12.93
CA ALA A 42 -16.10 14.08 -14.22
C ALA A 42 -15.44 15.46 -14.17
N LEU A 43 -16.03 16.40 -13.42
CA LEU A 43 -15.44 17.73 -13.17
C LEU A 43 -14.14 17.63 -12.37
N ASP A 44 -14.11 16.84 -11.31
CA ASP A 44 -12.90 16.67 -10.49
C ASP A 44 -11.74 16.11 -11.34
N LEU A 45 -11.99 15.11 -12.19
CA LEU A 45 -10.99 14.57 -13.13
C LEU A 45 -10.51 15.60 -14.15
N LEU A 46 -11.40 16.49 -14.60
CA LEU A 46 -11.05 17.57 -15.52
C LEU A 46 -10.21 18.64 -14.80
N ASP A 47 -10.58 19.03 -13.59
CA ASP A 47 -9.86 20.03 -12.81
C ASP A 47 -8.46 19.55 -12.45
N GLU A 48 -8.30 18.29 -12.03
CA GLU A 48 -6.99 17.66 -11.83
C GLU A 48 -6.13 17.70 -13.11
N SER A 49 -6.76 17.58 -14.27
CA SER A 49 -6.06 17.60 -15.54
C SER A 49 -5.62 18.99 -16.02
N VAL A 50 -6.41 20.01 -15.70
CA VAL A 50 -6.17 21.41 -16.07
C VAL A 50 -5.19 22.07 -15.11
N THR A 51 -5.27 21.73 -13.83
CA THR A 51 -4.40 22.29 -12.78
C THR A 51 -3.11 21.51 -12.56
N GLY A 52 -3.05 20.26 -13.01
CA GLY A 52 -1.87 19.41 -12.90
C GLY A 52 -0.72 19.84 -13.80
N ALA A 53 0.51 19.78 -13.28
CA ALA A 53 1.72 19.97 -14.08
C ALA A 53 1.74 18.97 -15.26
N ALA A 54 2.21 19.44 -16.42
CA ALA A 54 2.39 18.57 -17.57
C ALA A 54 3.34 17.41 -17.20
N PRO A 55 3.01 16.17 -17.57
CA PRO A 55 3.85 15.03 -17.24
C PRO A 55 5.23 15.22 -17.87
N THR A 56 6.26 15.09 -17.06
CA THR A 56 7.66 15.20 -17.48
C THR A 56 8.13 13.96 -18.23
N THR A 57 7.49 12.80 -18.00
CA THR A 57 7.77 11.55 -18.72
C THR A 57 6.54 11.07 -19.49
N ARG A 58 6.74 10.19 -20.48
CA ARG A 58 5.66 9.52 -21.22
C ARG A 58 5.23 8.19 -20.58
N CYS A 59 5.72 7.89 -19.37
CA CYS A 59 5.42 6.66 -18.66
C CYS A 59 4.08 6.75 -17.91
N PRO A 60 3.17 5.77 -18.05
CA PRO A 60 1.91 5.75 -17.33
C PRO A 60 2.08 5.51 -15.83
N GLU A 61 3.13 4.79 -15.41
CA GLU A 61 3.43 4.54 -13.99
C GLU A 61 4.06 5.76 -13.31
N HIS A 62 4.89 6.53 -14.02
CA HIS A 62 5.67 7.63 -13.44
C HIS A 62 5.57 8.92 -14.27
N PRO A 63 4.37 9.52 -14.41
CA PRO A 63 4.16 10.70 -15.26
C PRO A 63 5.03 11.90 -14.86
N ASN A 64 5.36 12.03 -13.57
CA ASN A 64 6.19 13.11 -13.02
C ASN A 64 7.57 12.59 -12.54
N GLY A 65 8.02 11.45 -13.06
CA GLY A 65 9.29 10.85 -12.69
C GLY A 65 10.50 11.60 -13.24
N PRO A 66 11.72 11.24 -12.77
CA PRO A 66 12.96 11.76 -13.35
C PRO A 66 13.09 11.36 -14.83
N VAL A 67 13.53 12.32 -15.64
CA VAL A 67 13.61 12.20 -17.10
C VAL A 67 14.96 11.62 -17.52
N ASP A 68 14.95 10.61 -18.40
CA ASP A 68 16.13 10.12 -19.13
C ASP A 68 15.86 10.26 -20.64
N GLU A 69 16.62 11.13 -21.32
CA GLU A 69 16.47 11.37 -22.76
C GLU A 69 16.73 10.14 -23.62
N ASN A 70 17.48 9.16 -23.10
CA ASN A 70 17.78 7.91 -23.79
C ASN A 70 16.75 6.81 -23.50
N ALA A 71 15.75 7.08 -22.65
CA ALA A 71 14.67 6.15 -22.35
C ALA A 71 13.53 6.27 -23.38
N HIS A 72 12.97 5.13 -23.80
CA HIS A 72 11.87 5.09 -24.77
C HIS A 72 10.63 5.90 -24.35
N ASP A 73 10.30 5.86 -23.06
CA ASP A 73 9.17 6.56 -22.42
C ASP A 73 9.63 7.79 -21.62
N LEU A 74 10.88 8.25 -21.82
CA LEU A 74 11.53 9.32 -21.06
C LEU A 74 11.63 9.04 -19.54
N CYS A 75 11.30 7.84 -19.07
CA CYS A 75 11.26 7.54 -17.65
C CYS A 75 12.53 6.83 -17.18
N LEU A 76 13.33 7.51 -16.36
CA LEU A 76 14.56 6.93 -15.80
C LEU A 76 14.29 5.68 -14.93
N LEU A 77 13.19 5.66 -14.17
CA LEU A 77 12.86 4.54 -13.27
C LEU A 77 12.52 3.24 -14.03
N CYS A 78 11.70 3.35 -15.08
CA CYS A 78 11.38 2.21 -15.92
C CYS A 78 12.59 1.78 -16.76
N GLU A 79 13.39 2.74 -17.24
CA GLU A 79 14.57 2.44 -18.04
C GLU A 79 15.69 1.79 -17.23
N THR A 80 15.92 2.21 -15.99
CA THR A 80 16.87 1.57 -15.07
C THR A 80 16.47 0.12 -14.78
N ARG A 81 15.18 -0.16 -14.59
CA ARG A 81 14.65 -1.53 -14.46
C ARG A 81 14.90 -2.34 -15.74
N ARG A 82 14.60 -1.79 -16.93
CA ARG A 82 14.86 -2.45 -18.23
C ARG A 82 16.35 -2.74 -18.46
N ARG A 83 17.24 -1.78 -18.14
CA ARG A 83 18.71 -1.95 -18.20
C ARG A 83 19.20 -3.01 -17.23
N ALA A 84 18.64 -3.08 -16.01
CA ALA A 84 18.98 -4.12 -15.05
C ALA A 84 18.58 -5.52 -15.55
N ALA A 85 17.37 -5.66 -16.12
CA ALA A 85 16.91 -6.92 -16.70
C ALA A 85 17.80 -7.37 -17.87
N ARG A 86 18.15 -6.46 -18.80
CA ARG A 86 19.09 -6.77 -19.90
C ARG A 86 20.47 -7.18 -19.39
N ARG A 87 21.01 -6.50 -18.37
CA ARG A 87 22.30 -6.89 -17.76
C ARG A 87 22.25 -8.29 -17.16
N ALA A 88 21.14 -8.67 -16.53
CA ALA A 88 20.95 -10.01 -15.98
C ALA A 88 20.87 -11.09 -17.07
N GLU A 89 20.34 -10.75 -18.26
CA GLU A 89 20.27 -11.67 -19.40
C GLU A 89 21.66 -11.96 -20.01
N TYR A 90 22.52 -10.94 -20.13
CA TYR A 90 23.85 -11.09 -20.76
C TYR A 90 24.96 -11.56 -19.82
N ASN A 91 24.93 -11.22 -18.53
CA ASN A 91 26.02 -11.57 -17.59
C ASN A 91 25.84 -12.93 -16.90
N GLY A 92 24.86 -13.74 -17.32
CA GLY A 92 24.38 -14.86 -16.53
C GLY A 92 23.65 -14.32 -15.30
N GLY A 93 22.33 -14.48 -15.28
CA GLY A 93 21.49 -13.99 -14.18
C GLY A 93 22.00 -14.49 -12.83
N PRO A 94 21.62 -13.83 -11.71
CA PRO A 94 21.95 -14.33 -10.39
C PRO A 94 21.59 -15.81 -10.32
N VAL A 95 22.55 -16.65 -9.90
CA VAL A 95 22.30 -18.08 -9.66
C VAL A 95 21.04 -18.15 -8.78
N PRO A 96 19.96 -18.81 -9.23
CA PRO A 96 18.77 -18.93 -8.41
C PRO A 96 19.21 -19.57 -7.08
N PRO A 97 18.84 -19.00 -5.92
CA PRO A 97 19.15 -19.63 -4.65
C PRO A 97 18.60 -21.07 -4.69
N PRO A 98 19.31 -22.05 -4.11
CA PRO A 98 18.81 -23.42 -4.06
C PRO A 98 17.40 -23.41 -3.48
N THR A 99 16.47 -24.08 -4.15
CA THR A 99 15.11 -24.27 -3.66
C THR A 99 15.20 -25.00 -2.33
N THR A 100 15.06 -24.26 -1.24
CA THR A 100 14.87 -24.85 0.09
C THR A 100 13.55 -25.61 0.03
N GLU A 101 13.61 -26.94 0.06
CA GLU A 101 12.42 -27.75 0.24
C GLU A 101 11.75 -27.31 1.55
N THR A 102 10.62 -26.60 1.42
CA THR A 102 9.81 -26.20 2.56
C THR A 102 9.21 -27.46 3.16
N ALA A 103 9.71 -27.86 4.32
CA ALA A 103 9.09 -28.92 5.11
C ALA A 103 7.59 -28.61 5.27
N PRO A 104 6.68 -29.59 5.09
CA PRO A 104 5.25 -29.35 5.13
C PRO A 104 4.83 -28.86 6.52
N SER A 105 4.58 -27.56 6.61
CA SER A 105 3.93 -26.94 7.75
C SER A 105 2.46 -27.37 7.78
N ARG A 106 1.95 -27.74 8.96
CA ARG A 106 0.55 -28.14 9.19
C ARG A 106 -0.47 -27.02 8.89
N TYR A 107 0.00 -25.81 8.60
CA TYR A 107 -0.79 -24.66 8.18
C TYR A 107 -0.25 -24.14 6.85
N GLY A 108 -1.15 -23.94 5.87
CA GLY A 108 -0.80 -23.76 4.46
C GLY A 108 0.17 -22.61 4.17
N VAL A 109 1.00 -22.81 3.14
CA VAL A 109 1.92 -21.80 2.61
C VAL A 109 1.12 -20.81 1.75
N ARG A 110 1.16 -19.52 2.13
CA ARG A 110 0.42 -18.41 1.51
C ARG A 110 1.09 -17.97 0.19
N GLY A 111 0.28 -17.58 -0.80
CA GLY A 111 0.74 -17.11 -2.11
C GLY A 111 1.46 -15.75 -2.12
N ASP A 112 2.07 -15.46 -3.27
CA ASP A 112 3.19 -14.54 -3.54
C ASP A 112 2.99 -13.02 -3.32
N ARG A 113 1.90 -12.60 -2.66
CA ARG A 113 1.72 -11.23 -2.16
C ARG A 113 0.92 -11.22 -0.85
N PRO A 114 1.52 -10.87 0.30
CA PRO A 114 0.74 -10.63 1.49
C PRO A 114 -0.12 -9.38 1.27
N GLN A 115 -1.44 -9.55 1.25
CA GLN A 115 -2.37 -8.41 1.31
C GLN A 115 -2.07 -7.58 2.56
N PRO A 116 -2.06 -6.23 2.48
CA PRO A 116 -1.83 -5.37 3.63
C PRO A 116 -2.88 -5.70 4.70
N GLN A 117 -2.44 -6.26 5.82
CA GLN A 117 -3.34 -6.58 6.91
C GLN A 117 -3.44 -5.34 7.80
N GLN A 118 -4.65 -4.78 7.87
CA GLN A 118 -4.98 -3.73 8.84
C GLN A 118 -4.79 -4.30 10.25
N ARG A 119 -3.94 -3.64 11.04
CA ARG A 119 -3.66 -4.02 12.41
C ARG A 119 -3.81 -2.81 13.33
N TRP A 120 -4.35 -3.09 14.50
CA TRP A 120 -4.55 -2.15 15.58
C TRP A 120 -3.54 -2.44 16.69
N LEU A 121 -2.65 -1.49 16.94
CA LEU A 121 -1.50 -1.62 17.83
C LEU A 121 -1.77 -0.86 19.14
N PRO A 122 -2.06 -1.58 20.24
CA PRO A 122 -2.19 -0.95 21.53
C PRO A 122 -0.81 -0.61 22.09
N GLU A 123 -0.58 0.67 22.36
CA GLU A 123 0.67 1.18 22.90
C GLU A 123 0.46 1.82 24.27
N LEU A 124 1.47 1.70 25.13
CA LEU A 124 1.57 2.39 26.40
C LEU A 124 2.73 3.40 26.37
N TRP A 125 2.64 4.43 27.19
CA TRP A 125 3.75 5.33 27.43
C TRP A 125 4.54 4.88 28.65
N ASN A 126 5.82 4.60 28.48
CA ASN A 126 6.69 4.12 29.56
C ASN A 126 7.41 5.25 30.34
N GLY A 127 7.22 6.51 29.92
CA GLY A 127 7.92 7.68 30.49
C GLY A 127 8.90 8.33 29.51
N GLN A 128 9.33 7.63 28.47
CA GLN A 128 10.31 8.09 27.48
C GLN A 128 9.84 7.88 26.03
N GLU A 129 9.18 6.76 25.76
CA GLU A 129 8.70 6.40 24.43
C GLU A 129 7.36 5.64 24.48
N TRP A 130 6.72 5.57 23.32
CA TRP A 130 5.56 4.74 23.10
C TRP A 130 6.00 3.32 22.78
N GLN A 131 5.54 2.36 23.58
CA GLN A 131 5.90 0.96 23.46
C GLN A 131 4.66 0.08 23.29
N LEU A 132 4.75 -0.94 22.46
CA LEU A 132 3.70 -1.94 22.32
C LEU A 132 3.41 -2.63 23.65
N CYS A 133 2.15 -2.58 24.08
CA CYS A 133 1.72 -3.12 25.36
C CYS A 133 1.02 -4.47 25.25
N GLY A 134 1.05 -5.10 24.08
CA GLY A 134 0.42 -6.38 23.80
C GLY A 134 0.63 -6.81 22.35
N THR A 135 -0.06 -7.89 21.97
CA THR A 135 -0.09 -8.32 20.57
C THR A 135 -0.96 -7.38 19.73
N PRO A 136 -0.60 -7.11 18.46
CA PRO A 136 -1.47 -6.37 17.54
C PRO A 136 -2.81 -7.08 17.34
N ARG A 137 -3.87 -6.32 17.09
CA ARG A 137 -5.26 -6.80 16.97
C ARG A 137 -5.76 -6.63 15.54
N ARG A 138 -6.69 -7.47 15.14
CA ARG A 138 -7.33 -7.39 13.80
C ARG A 138 -8.56 -6.48 13.81
N ASP A 139 -9.21 -6.34 14.96
CA ASP A 139 -10.37 -5.48 15.16
C ASP A 139 -10.03 -4.32 16.11
N ARG A 140 -10.49 -3.11 15.74
CA ARG A 140 -10.40 -1.90 16.56
C ARG A 140 -11.08 -2.10 17.91
N ARG A 141 -12.27 -2.70 17.93
CA ARG A 141 -13.07 -2.89 19.15
C ARG A 141 -12.36 -3.80 20.14
N GLU A 142 -11.71 -4.85 19.64
CA GLU A 142 -10.91 -5.76 20.46
C GLU A 142 -9.71 -5.03 21.09
N ALA A 143 -9.04 -4.15 20.33
CA ALA A 143 -7.94 -3.36 20.83
C ALA A 143 -8.36 -2.32 21.88
N GLU A 144 -9.51 -1.66 21.68
CA GLU A 144 -10.08 -0.72 22.63
C GLU A 144 -10.48 -1.44 23.95
N LEU A 145 -11.09 -2.62 23.87
CA LEU A 145 -11.40 -3.45 25.03
C LEU A 145 -10.13 -3.86 25.79
N TYR A 146 -9.06 -4.21 25.06
CA TYR A 146 -7.77 -4.53 25.65
C TYR A 146 -7.17 -3.35 26.42
N LEU A 147 -7.16 -2.15 25.83
CA LEU A 147 -6.67 -0.94 26.52
C LEU A 147 -7.54 -0.60 27.73
N ALA A 148 -8.86 -0.77 27.64
CA ALA A 148 -9.76 -0.57 28.77
C ALA A 148 -9.48 -1.55 29.92
N ALA A 149 -9.15 -2.80 29.61
CA ALA A 149 -8.72 -3.78 30.60
C ALA A 149 -7.35 -3.44 31.20
N ALA A 150 -6.37 -3.04 30.37
CA ALA A 150 -5.03 -2.66 30.81
C ALA A 150 -5.05 -1.48 31.80
N ARG A 151 -5.92 -0.50 31.57
CA ARG A 151 -6.15 0.65 32.48
C ARG A 151 -6.69 0.25 33.85
N ARG A 152 -7.40 -0.88 33.94
CA ARG A 152 -7.95 -1.43 35.20
C ARG A 152 -7.02 -2.47 35.83
N GLY A 153 -5.87 -2.73 35.23
CA GLY A 153 -4.90 -3.71 35.71
C GLY A 153 -4.14 -3.23 36.94
N PRO A 154 -3.33 -4.10 37.56
CA PRO A 154 -2.60 -3.81 38.79
C PRO A 154 -1.45 -2.80 38.60
N ARG A 155 -1.00 -2.56 37.36
CA ARG A 155 0.04 -1.58 37.02
C ARG A 155 -0.33 -0.86 35.72
N PRO A 156 -1.23 0.13 35.78
CA PRO A 156 -1.59 0.91 34.59
C PRO A 156 -0.44 1.84 34.21
N ALA A 157 -0.21 2.01 32.91
CA ALA A 157 0.69 3.02 32.39
C ALA A 157 0.05 4.41 32.47
N MET A 158 0.88 5.47 32.45
CA MET A 158 0.39 6.84 32.57
C MET A 158 -0.47 7.28 31.37
N ALA A 159 -0.20 6.71 30.19
CA ALA A 159 -0.98 6.96 28.99
C ALA A 159 -1.00 5.72 28.10
N TYR A 160 -2.07 5.62 27.31
CA TYR A 160 -2.27 4.59 26.32
C TYR A 160 -2.77 5.23 25.02
N ARG A 161 -2.33 4.70 23.88
CA ARG A 161 -2.85 5.08 22.57
C ARG A 161 -3.10 3.86 21.71
N LEU A 162 -3.91 4.04 20.69
CA LEU A 162 -4.20 3.03 19.70
C LEU A 162 -3.71 3.53 18.34
N VAL A 163 -2.79 2.77 17.73
CA VAL A 163 -2.22 3.10 16.42
C VAL A 163 -2.82 2.16 15.38
N HIS A 164 -3.18 2.71 14.22
CA HIS A 164 -3.64 1.94 13.08
C HIS A 164 -2.49 1.81 12.07
N GLU A 165 -2.04 0.58 11.81
CA GLU A 165 -0.96 0.32 10.87
C GLU A 165 -1.44 -0.64 9.78
N PHE A 166 -0.98 -0.37 8.55
CA PHE A 166 -1.13 -1.28 7.41
C PHE A 166 0.21 -2.00 7.23
N THR A 167 0.38 -3.15 7.89
CA THR A 167 1.58 -3.98 7.72
C THR A 167 1.36 -5.02 6.63
N ASP A 168 2.34 -5.13 5.74
CA ASP A 168 2.49 -6.13 4.69
C ASP A 168 3.23 -7.40 5.16
N TYR A 169 3.78 -7.43 6.38
CA TYR A 169 4.49 -8.61 6.93
C TYR A 169 3.81 -9.16 8.19
N GLU A 170 3.64 -10.49 8.26
CA GLU A 170 3.11 -11.18 9.44
C GLU A 170 4.27 -11.64 10.34
N VAL A 171 4.38 -11.07 11.55
CA VAL A 171 5.37 -11.50 12.55
C VAL A 171 4.90 -12.83 13.18
N LEU A 172 5.43 -13.94 12.68
CA LEU A 172 5.28 -15.26 13.31
C LEU A 172 6.33 -15.41 14.42
N ARG A 173 5.88 -15.57 15.68
CA ARG A 173 6.75 -16.07 16.76
C ARG A 173 6.98 -17.56 16.55
N VAL A 174 8.18 -17.93 16.12
CA VAL A 174 8.62 -19.33 16.09
C VAL A 174 9.06 -19.73 17.50
N TRP A 175 8.46 -20.78 18.08
CA TRP A 175 9.01 -21.47 19.24
C TRP A 175 9.89 -22.62 18.72
N GLY A 176 11.21 -22.53 18.91
CA GLY A 176 12.19 -23.51 18.44
C GLY A 176 13.63 -23.14 18.84
N THR A 177 14.52 -24.14 18.93
CA THR A 177 15.82 -24.07 19.62
C THR A 177 16.81 -23.08 18.97
N PRO A 178 17.45 -22.17 19.75
CA PRO A 178 18.31 -21.12 19.22
C PRO A 178 19.59 -21.68 18.59
N VAL A 179 19.93 -21.20 17.39
CA VAL A 179 21.22 -21.43 16.75
C VAL A 179 22.19 -20.35 17.22
N LYS A 180 23.33 -20.76 17.80
CA LYS A 180 24.39 -19.84 18.21
C LYS A 180 25.11 -19.31 16.97
N VAL A 181 25.11 -18.00 16.78
CA VAL A 181 25.95 -17.29 15.81
C VAL A 181 27.00 -16.52 16.61
N ASP A 182 28.28 -16.84 16.40
CA ASP A 182 29.38 -16.07 17.00
C ASP A 182 29.46 -14.71 16.30
N ILE A 183 29.42 -13.64 17.10
CA ILE A 183 29.52 -12.26 16.63
C ILE A 183 31.00 -11.97 16.39
N GLU A 184 31.41 -11.79 15.13
CA GLU A 184 32.73 -11.21 14.84
C GLU A 184 32.82 -9.79 15.43
N PRO A 185 33.91 -9.42 16.12
CA PRO A 185 33.99 -8.13 16.79
C PRO A 185 34.26 -7.03 15.76
N LEU A 186 33.25 -6.18 15.51
CA LEU A 186 33.48 -4.84 14.98
C LEU A 186 34.30 -4.06 16.02
N GLY A 187 35.58 -3.88 15.70
CA GLY A 187 36.57 -3.24 16.54
C GLY A 187 36.21 -1.80 16.90
N ASN A 188 36.40 -1.49 18.17
CA ASN A 188 36.53 -0.12 18.67
C ASN A 188 37.85 0.48 18.15
N LEU A 189 37.76 1.67 17.56
CA LEU A 189 38.81 2.69 17.63
C LEU A 189 38.30 3.79 18.56
#